data_AF-A0A537ZEC8-F1
#
_entry.id   AF-A0A537ZEC8-F1
#
_cell.length_a   1.000
_cell.length_b   1.000
_cell.length_c   1.000
_cell.angle_alpha   90.00
_cell.angle_beta   90.00
_cell.angle_gamma   90.00
#
_symmetry.space_group_name_H-M   'P 1'
#
loop_
_entity.id
_entity.type
_entity.pdbx_description
1 polymer ?
#
loop_
_entity_poly.entity_id
_entity_poly.type
_entity_poly.pdbx_seq_one_letter_code
_entity_poly.pdbx_strand_id
1 'polypeptide(L)'
;MHGGEERLCPRCGTPYAPGQEYCLECGLRLGVGAGPVARLSKAWRDRFGWYPGDWIWPVLLGLLVAVIGGAVAVVVADSGRGSGNTLVATHPGRPTQPVTPPQTATVALPTVPTGTPTSTGPPQTPTTPPPATTTAPAPGTLTAWPVDRTGYTVVLESIPANAGRSLAVERARAGSRAGLPQVGVLNSSLYSSLHPGYWVVFSGIYASSGRADAAAQAAKGKGFASAYSRQITR
;
A
#
# COMPACT_ATOMS: atom_id res chain seq x y z
N MET A 1 38.76 -11.88 34.43
CA MET A 1 38.50 -13.07 33.60
C MET A 1 37.04 -13.00 33.17
N HIS A 2 36.75 -12.41 32.01
CA HIS A 2 35.37 -12.19 31.57
C HIS A 2 34.90 -13.41 30.77
N GLY A 3 34.05 -14.23 31.39
CA GLY A 3 33.25 -15.22 30.68
C GLY A 3 32.24 -14.49 29.81
N GLY A 4 32.54 -14.35 28.52
CA GLY A 4 31.56 -13.92 27.54
C GLY A 4 30.55 -15.04 27.37
N GLU A 5 29.26 -14.78 27.65
CA GLU A 5 28.19 -15.70 27.31
C GLU A 5 28.29 -16.03 25.81
N GLU A 6 28.56 -17.29 25.51
CA GLU A 6 28.66 -17.79 24.14
C GLU A 6 27.26 -17.78 23.53
N ARG A 7 27.02 -16.83 22.62
CA ARG A 7 25.71 -16.68 21.96
C ARG A 7 25.69 -17.53 20.70
N LEU A 8 24.63 -18.32 20.56
CA LEU A 8 24.47 -19.26 19.46
C LEU A 8 23.45 -18.73 18.45
N CYS A 9 23.75 -18.86 17.17
CA CYS A 9 22.83 -18.47 16.10
C CYS A 9 21.56 -19.34 16.17
N PRO A 10 20.34 -18.77 16.23
CA PRO A 10 19.10 -19.54 16.36
C PRO A 10 18.73 -20.35 15.12
N ARG A 11 19.44 -20.16 13.99
CA ARG A 11 19.18 -20.86 12.73
C ARG A 11 20.13 -22.02 12.48
N CYS A 12 21.42 -21.87 12.79
CA CYS A 12 22.45 -22.87 12.48
C CYS A 12 23.25 -23.34 13.70
N GLY A 13 23.03 -22.75 14.88
CA GLY A 13 23.72 -23.14 16.11
C GLY A 13 25.17 -22.69 16.21
N THR A 14 25.73 -22.00 15.21
CA THR A 14 27.11 -21.52 15.27
C THR A 14 27.27 -20.43 16.33
N PRO A 15 28.33 -20.49 17.18
CA PRO A 15 28.64 -19.41 18.09
C PRO A 15 29.00 -18.13 17.32
N TYR A 16 28.63 -16.98 17.86
CA TYR A 16 28.88 -15.68 17.23
C TYR A 16 29.36 -14.64 18.24
N ALA A 17 30.15 -13.68 17.75
CA ALA A 17 30.75 -12.65 18.59
C ALA A 17 29.70 -11.62 19.04
N PRO A 18 29.80 -11.06 20.26
CA PRO A 18 28.93 -9.98 20.70
C PRO A 18 29.08 -8.76 19.79
N GLY A 19 27.95 -8.23 19.28
CA GLY A 19 27.93 -7.09 18.34
C GLY A 19 27.90 -7.47 16.86
N GLN A 20 27.98 -8.77 16.54
CA GLN A 20 27.92 -9.25 15.17
C GLN A 20 26.51 -9.14 14.58
N GLU A 21 26.36 -8.31 13.53
CA GLU A 21 25.04 -8.04 12.92
C GLU A 21 24.51 -9.18 12.04
N TYR A 22 25.38 -10.06 11.55
CA TYR A 22 25.04 -11.16 10.66
C TYR A 22 25.84 -12.42 11.04
N CYS A 23 25.19 -13.58 11.02
CA CYS A 23 25.85 -14.86 11.15
C CYS A 23 26.69 -15.12 9.89
N LEU A 24 28.00 -15.33 10.06
CA LEU A 24 28.92 -15.53 8.93
C LEU A 24 28.76 -16.90 8.26
N GLU A 25 28.15 -17.88 8.94
CA GLU A 25 27.91 -19.20 8.37
C GLU A 25 26.60 -19.26 7.55
N CYS A 26 25.48 -18.82 8.13
CA CYS A 26 24.16 -18.99 7.50
C CYS A 26 23.54 -17.69 6.95
N GLY A 27 24.20 -16.54 7.11
CA GLY A 27 23.73 -15.24 6.62
C GLY A 27 22.52 -14.66 7.36
N LEU A 28 22.06 -15.28 8.47
CA LEU A 28 20.99 -14.73 9.27
C LEU A 28 21.42 -13.40 9.90
N ARG A 29 20.62 -12.34 9.76
CA ARG A 29 20.84 -11.10 10.50
C ARG A 29 20.64 -11.35 12.00
N LEU A 30 21.75 -11.35 12.75
CA LEU A 30 21.81 -11.44 14.21
C LEU A 30 21.64 -10.08 14.88
N GLY A 31 21.42 -9.04 14.07
CA GLY A 31 21.14 -7.69 14.49
C GLY A 31 19.89 -7.56 15.36
N VAL A 32 20.12 -6.85 16.46
CA VAL A 32 19.21 -6.09 17.32
C VAL A 32 18.38 -6.85 18.34
N GLY A 33 18.61 -6.58 19.64
CA GLY A 33 17.73 -7.12 20.67
C GLY A 33 17.98 -6.80 22.16
N ALA A 34 19.03 -6.08 22.56
CA ALA A 34 19.22 -5.70 23.96
C ALA A 34 18.76 -4.28 24.30
N GLY A 35 17.96 -3.65 23.43
CA GLY A 35 17.33 -2.37 23.73
C GLY A 35 16.01 -2.54 24.50
N PRO A 36 15.63 -1.58 25.37
CA PRO A 36 14.34 -1.62 26.07
C PRO A 36 13.15 -1.75 25.11
N VAL A 37 13.26 -1.15 23.92
CA VAL A 37 12.27 -1.20 22.84
C VAL A 37 12.05 -2.62 22.30
N ALA A 38 13.09 -3.47 22.26
CA ALA A 38 12.98 -4.86 21.82
C ALA A 38 12.23 -5.73 22.83
N ARG A 39 12.42 -5.47 24.14
CA ARG A 39 11.69 -6.15 25.21
C ARG A 39 10.23 -5.75 25.26
N LEU A 40 9.95 -4.45 25.12
CA LEU A 40 8.60 -3.90 25.07
C LEU A 40 7.82 -4.37 23.84
N SER A 41 8.45 -4.39 22.67
CA SER A 41 7.83 -4.88 21.43
C SER A 41 7.58 -6.39 21.43
N LYS A 42 8.37 -7.19 22.15
CA LYS A 42 8.08 -8.62 22.37
C LYS A 42 6.88 -8.81 23.29
N ALA A 43 6.85 -8.12 24.43
CA ALA A 43 5.73 -8.21 25.38
C ALA A 43 4.40 -7.75 24.76
N TRP A 44 4.43 -6.72 23.91
CA TRP A 44 3.23 -6.23 23.23
C TRP A 44 2.74 -7.16 22.11
N ARG A 45 3.65 -7.80 21.36
CA ARG A 45 3.32 -8.88 20.41
C ARG A 45 2.68 -10.07 21.09
N ASP A 46 3.23 -10.49 22.22
CA ASP A 46 2.72 -11.64 22.99
C ASP A 46 1.32 -11.33 23.59
N ARG A 47 0.98 -10.04 23.84
CA ARG A 47 -0.30 -9.62 24.44
C ARG A 47 -1.41 -9.28 23.44
N PHE A 48 -1.08 -8.71 22.27
CA PHE A 48 -2.09 -8.22 21.31
C PHE A 48 -2.01 -8.87 19.93
N GLY A 49 -1.06 -9.78 19.68
CA GLY A 49 -0.97 -10.58 18.46
C GLY A 49 -0.69 -9.81 17.17
N TRP A 50 -0.57 -8.48 17.23
CA TRP A 50 -0.38 -7.59 16.09
C TRP A 50 0.56 -6.45 16.47
N TYR A 51 1.61 -6.22 15.66
CA TYR A 51 2.60 -5.15 15.86
C TYR A 51 2.70 -4.31 14.59
N PRO A 52 2.16 -3.07 14.58
CA PRO A 52 2.23 -2.14 13.46
C PRO A 52 3.62 -1.52 13.32
N GLY A 53 4.68 -2.34 13.22
CA GLY A 53 6.04 -1.90 12.91
C GLY A 53 6.69 -0.95 13.93
N ASP A 54 7.94 -0.57 13.65
CA ASP A 54 8.74 0.25 14.55
C ASP A 54 8.35 1.75 14.55
N TRP A 55 7.46 2.17 13.64
CA TRP A 55 6.95 3.55 13.58
C TRP A 55 5.99 3.90 14.73
N ILE A 56 5.44 2.90 15.45
CA ILE A 56 4.54 3.14 16.58
C ILE A 56 5.24 3.81 17.78
N TRP A 57 6.53 3.52 17.98
CA TRP A 57 7.31 4.05 19.10
C TRP A 57 7.59 5.55 19.00
N PRO A 58 8.05 6.11 17.87
CA PRO A 58 8.20 7.57 17.76
C PRO A 58 6.85 8.29 17.87
N VAL A 59 5.75 7.67 17.41
CA VAL A 59 4.39 8.24 17.57
C VAL A 59 3.96 8.26 19.04
N LEU A 60 4.15 7.15 19.78
CA LEU A 60 3.84 7.10 21.22
C LEU A 60 4.72 8.06 22.03
N LEU A 61 6.00 8.17 21.67
CA LEU A 61 6.92 9.11 22.30
C LEU A 61 6.50 10.56 22.02
N GLY A 62 6.13 10.89 20.78
CA GLY A 62 5.59 12.19 20.42
C GLY A 62 4.30 12.52 21.16
N LEU A 63 3.40 11.54 21.31
CA LEU A 63 2.15 11.70 22.06
C LEU A 63 2.42 11.94 23.55
N LEU A 64 3.37 11.22 24.16
CA LEU A 64 3.78 11.46 25.55
C LEU A 64 4.31 12.89 25.74
N VAL A 65 5.18 13.36 24.83
CA VAL A 65 5.71 14.73 24.86
C VAL A 65 4.59 15.77 24.73
N ALA A 66 3.62 15.55 23.85
CA ALA A 66 2.47 16.44 23.71
C ALA A 66 1.59 16.49 24.97
N VAL A 67 1.35 15.36 25.63
CA VAL A 67 0.60 15.30 26.90
C VAL A 67 1.35 16.05 28.02
N ILE A 68 2.67 15.88 28.11
CA ILE A 68 3.49 16.58 29.09
C ILE A 68 3.49 18.10 28.81
N GLY A 69 3.63 18.51 27.54
CA GLY A 69 3.55 19.92 27.14
C GLY A 69 2.19 20.57 27.41
N GLY A 70 1.09 19.82 27.21
CA GLY A 70 -0.27 20.27 27.52
C GLY A 70 -0.48 20.57 29.00
N ALA A 71 0.14 19.79 29.91
CA ALA A 71 0.06 20.04 31.35
C ALA A 71 0.74 21.36 31.75
N VAL A 72 1.83 21.76 31.08
CA VAL A 72 2.52 23.05 31.34
C VAL A 72 1.68 24.23 30.87
N ALA A 73 0.94 24.10 29.76
CA ALA A 73 0.09 25.17 29.24
C ALA A 73 -1.15 25.45 30.12
N VAL A 74 -1.74 24.41 30.75
CA VAL A 74 -2.89 24.57 31.64
C VAL A 74 -2.53 25.32 32.93
N VAL A 75 -1.31 25.14 33.45
CA VAL A 75 -0.86 25.82 34.68
C VAL A 75 -0.57 27.31 34.45
N VAL A 76 -0.17 27.70 33.24
CA VAL A 76 0.12 29.10 32.89
C VAL A 76 -1.15 29.90 32.55
N ALA A 77 -2.21 29.25 32.08
CA ALA A 77 -3.45 29.94 31.70
C ALA A 77 -4.31 30.40 32.89
N ASP A 78 -4.13 29.83 34.08
CA ASP A 78 -4.92 30.19 35.27
C ASP A 78 -4.44 31.51 35.91
N SER A 79 -3.22 31.95 35.63
CA SER A 79 -2.63 33.19 36.19
C SER A 79 -3.07 34.48 35.47
N GLY A 80 -3.87 34.39 34.40
CA GLY A 80 -4.05 35.47 33.43
C GLY A 80 -5.47 36.00 33.22
N ARG A 81 -6.44 35.74 34.11
CA ARG A 81 -7.77 36.38 34.03
C ARG A 81 -7.76 37.75 34.73
N GLY A 82 -7.35 38.78 33.98
CA GLY A 82 -7.60 40.18 34.31
C GLY A 82 -8.26 40.90 33.14
N SER A 83 -9.51 41.34 33.33
CA SER A 83 -10.21 42.46 32.67
C SER A 83 -10.03 42.59 31.14
N GLY A 84 -10.98 42.19 30.28
CA GLY A 84 -12.36 42.66 30.25
C GLY A 84 -12.48 43.90 29.36
N ASN A 85 -12.68 43.71 28.05
CA ASN A 85 -13.16 44.77 27.15
C ASN A 85 -14.05 44.17 26.06
N THR A 86 -15.37 44.27 26.27
CA THR A 86 -16.40 43.86 25.34
C THR A 86 -16.61 44.95 24.30
N LEU A 87 -16.33 44.68 23.03
CA LEU A 87 -16.62 45.61 21.93
C LEU A 87 -18.07 45.38 21.44
N VAL A 88 -18.92 46.38 21.66
CA VAL A 88 -20.31 46.42 21.17
C VAL A 88 -20.33 47.04 19.76
N ALA A 89 -20.97 46.34 18.82
CA ALA A 89 -21.23 46.83 17.48
C ALA A 89 -22.57 47.57 17.41
N THR A 90 -22.55 48.82 16.95
CA THR A 90 -23.72 49.49 16.37
C THR A 90 -23.28 50.24 15.12
N HIS A 91 -23.91 49.95 13.97
CA HIS A 91 -24.79 50.89 13.27
C HIS A 91 -25.46 50.20 12.06
N PRO A 92 -26.71 50.56 11.72
CA PRO A 92 -27.47 49.98 10.60
C PRO A 92 -27.35 50.83 9.32
N GLY A 93 -27.37 50.16 8.16
CA GLY A 93 -27.52 50.81 6.86
C GLY A 93 -27.79 49.77 5.76
N ARG A 94 -28.90 49.93 5.04
CA ARG A 94 -29.42 49.05 3.96
C ARG A 94 -29.76 49.96 2.76
N PRO A 95 -30.11 49.44 1.56
CA PRO A 95 -29.28 48.82 0.52
C PRO A 95 -29.32 49.62 -0.82
N THR A 96 -28.34 49.43 -1.73
CA THR A 96 -28.54 49.61 -3.18
C THR A 96 -27.60 48.71 -4.01
N GLN A 97 -28.20 47.93 -4.92
CA GLN A 97 -27.58 47.25 -6.08
C GLN A 97 -27.43 48.28 -7.23
N PRO A 98 -26.54 48.12 -8.25
CA PRO A 98 -26.62 47.00 -9.22
C PRO A 98 -25.30 46.46 -9.83
N VAL A 99 -25.36 45.17 -10.22
CA VAL A 99 -24.84 44.47 -11.43
C VAL A 99 -23.43 44.77 -11.96
N THR A 100 -22.57 43.72 -12.03
CA THR A 100 -21.93 43.20 -13.26
C THR A 100 -21.31 41.81 -12.95
N PRO A 101 -21.62 40.73 -13.71
CA PRO A 101 -20.99 39.42 -13.52
C PRO A 101 -19.53 39.41 -14.00
N PRO A 102 -18.60 38.69 -13.34
CA PRO A 102 -17.28 38.43 -13.91
C PRO A 102 -17.44 37.52 -15.14
N GLN A 103 -16.89 37.96 -16.27
CA GLN A 103 -16.85 37.18 -17.50
C GLN A 103 -15.99 35.93 -17.28
N THR A 104 -16.56 34.77 -17.53
CA THR A 104 -15.85 33.50 -17.67
C THR A 104 -14.99 33.58 -18.94
N ALA A 105 -13.67 33.72 -18.79
CA ALA A 105 -12.75 33.47 -19.88
C ALA A 105 -12.64 31.95 -20.10
N THR A 106 -13.46 31.42 -20.99
CA THR A 106 -13.27 30.09 -21.57
C THR A 106 -12.02 30.15 -22.46
N VAL A 107 -10.91 29.57 -22.00
CA VAL A 107 -9.76 29.28 -22.88
C VAL A 107 -10.14 28.08 -23.73
N ALA A 108 -10.51 28.32 -24.99
CA ALA A 108 -10.60 27.29 -26.01
C ALA A 108 -9.18 26.82 -26.35
N LEU A 109 -8.89 25.55 -26.06
CA LEU A 109 -7.65 24.91 -26.48
C LEU A 109 -7.75 24.57 -27.99
N PRO A 110 -6.70 24.82 -28.80
CA PRO A 110 -6.77 24.69 -30.25
C PRO A 110 -7.05 23.27 -30.74
N THR A 111 -7.94 23.18 -31.73
CA THR A 111 -8.24 22.01 -32.55
C THR A 111 -7.02 21.65 -33.41
N VAL A 112 -6.50 20.43 -33.27
CA VAL A 112 -5.50 19.87 -34.19
C VAL A 112 -6.24 19.07 -35.27
N PRO A 113 -5.97 19.30 -36.57
CA PRO A 113 -6.57 18.51 -37.64
C PRO A 113 -5.73 17.27 -37.98
N THR A 114 -6.47 16.22 -38.37
CA THR A 114 -6.12 15.18 -39.36
C THR A 114 -5.07 14.11 -39.01
N GLY A 115 -5.51 12.85 -39.15
CA GLY A 115 -4.62 11.70 -39.26
C GLY A 115 -5.34 10.35 -39.15
N THR A 116 -6.17 10.02 -40.13
CA THR A 116 -6.70 8.66 -40.35
C THR A 116 -5.54 7.73 -40.76
N PRO A 117 -5.36 6.58 -40.10
CA PRO A 117 -4.99 5.38 -40.85
C PRO A 117 -6.16 4.40 -40.87
N THR A 118 -6.77 4.31 -42.04
CA THR A 118 -7.57 3.18 -42.47
C THR A 118 -6.63 1.96 -42.51
N SER A 119 -6.81 1.00 -41.61
CA SER A 119 -6.30 -0.35 -41.81
C SER A 119 -7.49 -1.31 -41.77
N THR A 120 -7.99 -1.61 -42.96
CA THR A 120 -8.99 -2.63 -43.22
C THR A 120 -8.34 -4.01 -43.06
N GLY A 121 -8.45 -4.58 -41.86
CA GLY A 121 -8.25 -6.02 -41.65
C GLY A 121 -9.57 -6.77 -41.85
N PRO A 122 -9.57 -8.00 -42.39
CA PRO A 122 -10.79 -8.74 -42.70
C PRO A 122 -11.63 -9.04 -41.44
N PRO A 123 -12.98 -9.12 -41.54
CA PRO A 123 -13.85 -9.42 -40.42
C PRO A 123 -13.52 -10.79 -39.81
N GLN A 124 -12.97 -10.81 -38.59
CA GLN A 124 -12.93 -12.03 -37.80
C GLN A 124 -14.29 -12.22 -37.13
N THR A 125 -15.01 -13.25 -37.58
CA THR A 125 -16.24 -13.74 -36.98
C THR A 125 -16.07 -13.91 -35.47
N PRO A 126 -17.00 -13.42 -34.62
CA PRO A 126 -16.91 -13.63 -33.18
C PRO A 126 -17.13 -15.11 -32.89
N THR A 127 -16.03 -15.84 -32.69
CA THR A 127 -16.09 -17.18 -32.12
C THR A 127 -16.33 -17.00 -30.63
N THR A 128 -17.56 -17.28 -30.20
CA THR A 128 -17.96 -17.40 -28.79
C THR A 128 -16.94 -18.29 -28.06
N PRO A 129 -16.16 -17.76 -27.10
CA PRO A 129 -15.23 -18.60 -26.34
C PRO A 129 -16.03 -19.59 -25.48
N PRO A 130 -15.62 -20.87 -25.40
CA PRO A 130 -16.20 -21.83 -24.48
C PRO A 130 -16.16 -21.29 -23.05
N PRO A 131 -17.22 -21.52 -22.22
CA PRO A 131 -17.19 -21.16 -20.83
C PRO A 131 -16.00 -21.85 -20.16
N ALA A 132 -15.06 -21.07 -19.63
CA ALA A 132 -14.07 -21.59 -18.71
C ALA A 132 -14.80 -21.95 -17.41
N THR A 133 -15.32 -23.16 -17.30
CA THR A 133 -15.79 -23.72 -16.03
C THR A 133 -14.56 -24.03 -15.18
N THR A 134 -13.96 -22.98 -14.65
CA THR A 134 -13.10 -23.06 -13.46
C THR A 134 -14.04 -22.85 -12.29
N THR A 135 -14.26 -23.90 -11.48
CA THR A 135 -14.89 -23.77 -10.17
C THR A 135 -14.27 -22.57 -9.47
N ALA A 136 -15.07 -21.52 -9.24
CA ALA A 136 -14.57 -20.30 -8.65
C ALA A 136 -13.92 -20.65 -7.30
N PRO A 137 -12.64 -20.30 -7.08
CA PRO A 137 -11.98 -20.56 -5.81
C PRO A 137 -12.78 -19.95 -4.66
N ALA A 138 -12.85 -20.64 -3.53
CA ALA A 138 -13.57 -20.15 -2.35
C ALA A 138 -13.08 -18.74 -1.97
N PRO A 139 -13.98 -17.80 -1.60
CA PRO A 139 -13.59 -16.45 -1.24
C PRO A 139 -12.49 -16.43 -0.18
N GLY A 140 -11.41 -15.68 -0.44
CA GLY A 140 -10.25 -15.56 0.46
C GLY A 140 -9.12 -16.56 0.19
N THR A 141 -9.30 -17.53 -0.70
CA THR A 141 -8.18 -18.36 -1.19
C THR A 141 -7.31 -17.58 -2.16
N LEU A 142 -5.99 -17.70 -2.01
CA LEU A 142 -5.02 -17.03 -2.86
C LEU A 142 -4.41 -18.00 -3.86
N THR A 143 -4.26 -17.54 -5.10
CA THR A 143 -3.67 -18.29 -6.21
C THR A 143 -2.18 -17.96 -6.31
N ALA A 144 -1.34 -18.98 -6.43
CA ALA A 144 0.07 -18.80 -6.77
C ALA A 144 0.23 -18.60 -8.28
N TRP A 145 1.14 -17.72 -8.69
CA TRP A 145 1.51 -17.63 -10.10
C TRP A 145 2.18 -18.94 -10.54
N PRO A 146 1.78 -19.54 -11.68
CA PRO A 146 2.38 -20.77 -12.16
C PRO A 146 3.89 -20.59 -12.37
N VAL A 147 4.67 -21.54 -11.87
CA VAL A 147 6.12 -21.54 -12.06
C VAL A 147 6.44 -21.57 -13.56
N ASP A 148 7.50 -20.84 -13.94
CA ASP A 148 8.08 -20.82 -15.30
C ASP A 148 7.10 -20.54 -16.44
N ARG A 149 6.00 -19.84 -16.12
CA ARG A 149 5.02 -19.38 -17.11
C ARG A 149 5.14 -17.88 -17.33
N THR A 150 5.35 -17.52 -18.59
CA THR A 150 5.07 -16.18 -19.10
C THR A 150 3.58 -16.03 -19.36
N GLY A 151 2.99 -14.93 -18.91
CA GLY A 151 1.57 -14.65 -19.12
C GLY A 151 1.21 -13.22 -18.74
N TYR A 152 -0.05 -12.86 -18.92
CA TYR A 152 -0.58 -11.56 -18.54
C TYR A 152 -1.45 -11.68 -17.28
N THR A 153 -1.43 -10.64 -16.46
CA THR A 153 -2.25 -10.52 -15.27
C THR A 153 -2.86 -9.13 -15.15
N VAL A 154 -3.90 -8.99 -14.35
CA VAL A 154 -4.32 -7.68 -13.86
C VAL A 154 -3.53 -7.39 -12.58
N VAL A 155 -2.78 -6.29 -12.56
CA VAL A 155 -2.17 -5.73 -11.34
C VAL A 155 -3.20 -4.84 -10.68
N LEU A 156 -3.58 -5.16 -9.45
CA LEU A 156 -4.53 -4.38 -8.66
C LEU A 156 -3.81 -3.27 -7.88
N GLU A 157 -2.69 -3.63 -7.27
CA GLU A 157 -1.93 -2.76 -6.38
C GLU A 157 -0.46 -3.22 -6.34
N SER A 158 0.47 -2.26 -6.28
CA SER A 158 1.90 -2.49 -6.09
C SER A 158 2.30 -1.93 -4.74
N ILE A 159 2.59 -2.81 -3.78
CA ILE A 159 2.88 -2.43 -2.39
C ILE A 159 4.40 -2.43 -2.19
N PRO A 160 5.00 -1.33 -1.73
CA PRO A 160 6.44 -1.28 -1.45
C PRO A 160 6.90 -2.43 -0.54
N ALA A 161 8.04 -3.06 -0.85
CA ALA A 161 8.51 -4.23 -0.12
C ALA A 161 8.77 -3.95 1.37
N ASN A 162 9.13 -2.72 1.72
CA ASN A 162 9.31 -2.26 3.11
C ASN A 162 8.00 -2.24 3.93
N ALA A 163 6.84 -2.15 3.27
CA ALA A 163 5.53 -2.30 3.93
C ALA A 163 5.21 -3.77 4.26
N GLY A 164 5.97 -4.72 3.70
CA GLY A 164 5.92 -6.13 4.05
C GLY A 164 4.91 -6.97 3.26
N ARG A 165 5.16 -8.28 3.23
CA ARG A 165 4.33 -9.26 2.49
C ARG A 165 2.94 -9.44 3.10
N SER A 166 2.80 -9.30 4.42
CA SER A 166 1.53 -9.49 5.13
C SER A 166 0.45 -8.52 4.64
N LEU A 167 0.82 -7.25 4.42
CA LEU A 167 -0.08 -6.24 3.85
C LEU A 167 -0.55 -6.67 2.46
N ALA A 168 0.35 -7.10 1.58
CA ALA A 168 -0.01 -7.57 0.25
C ALA A 168 -0.96 -8.78 0.27
N VAL A 169 -0.76 -9.72 1.20
CA VAL A 169 -1.65 -10.87 1.39
C VAL A 169 -3.04 -10.43 1.85
N GLU A 170 -3.14 -9.45 2.74
CA GLU A 170 -4.43 -8.90 3.18
C GLU A 170 -5.18 -8.23 2.03
N ARG A 171 -4.47 -7.41 1.23
CA ARG A 171 -5.01 -6.73 0.04
C ARG A 171 -5.45 -7.74 -1.03
N ALA A 172 -4.67 -8.81 -1.24
CA ALA A 172 -5.05 -9.92 -2.12
C ALA A 172 -6.32 -10.64 -1.64
N ARG A 173 -6.46 -10.88 -0.33
CA ARG A 173 -7.69 -11.48 0.24
C ARG A 173 -8.89 -10.57 0.07
N ALA A 174 -8.72 -9.25 0.18
CA ALA A 174 -9.78 -8.27 -0.10
C ALA A 174 -10.22 -8.35 -1.58
N GLY A 175 -9.28 -8.45 -2.52
CA GLY A 175 -9.58 -8.69 -3.94
C GLY A 175 -10.36 -9.98 -4.18
N SER A 176 -9.95 -11.08 -3.55
CA SER A 176 -10.67 -12.35 -3.65
C SER A 176 -12.10 -12.26 -3.09
N ARG A 177 -12.29 -11.60 -1.94
CA ARG A 177 -13.63 -11.34 -1.36
C ARG A 177 -14.49 -10.40 -2.21
N ALA A 178 -13.89 -9.51 -2.99
CA ALA A 178 -14.58 -8.69 -3.99
C ALA A 178 -14.99 -9.49 -5.25
N GLY A 179 -14.77 -10.80 -5.26
CA GLY A 179 -15.15 -11.68 -6.37
C GLY A 179 -14.24 -11.50 -7.59
N LEU A 180 -12.98 -11.10 -7.38
CA LEU A 180 -11.98 -11.14 -8.44
C LEU A 180 -11.45 -12.58 -8.61
N PRO A 181 -11.25 -13.06 -9.84
CA PRO A 181 -10.76 -14.40 -10.07
C PRO A 181 -9.26 -14.49 -9.75
N GLN A 182 -8.83 -15.66 -9.26
CA GLN A 182 -7.42 -16.06 -9.16
C GLN A 182 -6.51 -14.96 -8.60
N VAL A 183 -6.81 -14.47 -7.40
CA VAL A 183 -6.08 -13.36 -6.79
C VAL A 183 -4.87 -13.88 -6.03
N GLY A 184 -3.73 -13.20 -6.13
CA GLY A 184 -2.50 -13.63 -5.48
C GLY A 184 -1.51 -12.49 -5.25
N VAL A 185 -0.32 -12.87 -4.78
CA VAL A 185 0.79 -11.94 -4.52
C VAL A 185 2.05 -12.43 -5.22
N LEU A 186 2.73 -11.51 -5.92
CA LEU A 186 4.02 -11.71 -6.56
C LEU A 186 5.09 -10.90 -5.86
N ASN A 187 6.30 -11.46 -5.70
CA ASN A 187 7.49 -10.67 -5.39
C ASN A 187 8.03 -10.10 -6.70
N SER A 188 7.98 -8.78 -6.89
CA SER A 188 8.37 -8.16 -8.15
C SER A 188 9.84 -8.38 -8.50
N SER A 189 10.72 -8.54 -7.51
CA SER A 189 12.15 -8.80 -7.72
C SER A 189 12.45 -10.17 -8.34
N LEU A 190 11.46 -11.07 -8.43
CA LEU A 190 11.60 -12.37 -9.08
C LEU A 190 11.19 -12.36 -10.56
N TYR A 191 10.82 -11.20 -11.12
CA TYR A 191 10.30 -11.08 -12.48
C TYR A 191 10.94 -9.92 -13.22
N SER A 192 11.65 -10.21 -14.31
CA SER A 192 12.29 -9.22 -15.18
C SER A 192 11.32 -8.16 -15.73
N SER A 193 10.04 -8.50 -15.94
CA SER A 193 9.03 -7.56 -16.43
C SER A 193 8.48 -6.62 -15.36
N LEU A 194 8.87 -6.76 -14.09
CA LEU A 194 8.36 -5.92 -13.00
C LEU A 194 9.49 -5.07 -12.41
N HIS A 195 9.13 -3.89 -11.90
CA HIS A 195 10.08 -3.08 -11.17
C HIS A 195 10.37 -3.74 -9.82
N PRO A 196 11.64 -4.01 -9.46
CA PRO A 196 11.99 -4.69 -8.22
C PRO A 196 11.63 -3.86 -6.98
N GLY A 197 11.47 -4.51 -5.83
CA GLY A 197 11.19 -3.83 -4.56
C GLY A 197 9.70 -3.67 -4.20
N TYR A 198 8.82 -4.46 -4.80
CA TYR A 198 7.37 -4.43 -4.56
C TYR A 198 6.78 -5.82 -4.35
N TRP A 199 5.70 -5.88 -3.57
CA TRP A 199 4.74 -6.96 -3.56
C TRP A 199 3.56 -6.58 -4.46
N VAL A 200 3.42 -7.28 -5.58
CA VAL A 200 2.37 -7.00 -6.57
C VAL A 200 1.17 -7.88 -6.26
N VAL A 201 0.03 -7.25 -5.99
CA VAL A 201 -1.27 -7.91 -5.84
C VAL A 201 -1.87 -8.05 -7.22
N PHE A 202 -2.16 -9.28 -7.63
CA PHE A 202 -2.62 -9.58 -8.98
C PHE A 202 -3.96 -10.33 -8.99
N SER A 203 -4.68 -10.27 -10.10
CA SER A 203 -5.89 -11.07 -10.37
C SER A 203 -5.85 -11.65 -11.79
N GLY A 204 -6.17 -12.94 -11.88
CA GLY A 204 -6.30 -13.66 -13.13
C GLY A 204 -4.96 -14.03 -13.75
N ILE A 205 -4.95 -15.11 -14.53
CA ILE A 205 -3.79 -15.53 -15.33
C ILE A 205 -4.26 -15.70 -16.76
N TYR A 206 -3.79 -14.85 -17.66
CA TYR A 206 -4.25 -14.75 -19.03
C TYR A 206 -3.13 -15.06 -20.02
N ALA A 207 -3.49 -15.75 -21.11
CA ALA A 207 -2.55 -16.03 -22.20
C ALA A 207 -2.38 -14.83 -23.16
N SER A 208 -3.30 -13.86 -23.15
CA SER A 208 -3.29 -12.72 -24.06
C SER A 208 -3.47 -11.39 -23.33
N SER A 209 -2.84 -10.34 -23.86
CA SER A 209 -2.96 -8.97 -23.36
C SER A 209 -4.41 -8.47 -23.41
N GLY A 210 -5.10 -8.65 -24.53
CA GLY A 210 -6.49 -8.18 -24.69
C GLY A 210 -7.47 -8.76 -23.66
N ARG A 211 -7.28 -10.03 -23.22
CA ARG A 211 -8.09 -10.59 -22.13
C ARG A 211 -7.72 -10.00 -20.77
N ALA A 212 -6.45 -9.73 -20.52
CA ALA A 212 -6.01 -9.05 -19.31
C ALA A 212 -6.48 -7.58 -19.27
N ASP A 213 -6.53 -6.89 -20.41
CA ASP A 213 -7.05 -5.52 -20.52
C ASP A 213 -8.54 -5.46 -20.21
N ALA A 214 -9.34 -6.35 -20.81
CA ALA A 214 -10.76 -6.46 -20.51
C ALA A 214 -11.00 -6.78 -19.01
N ALA A 215 -10.20 -7.69 -18.45
CA ALA A 215 -10.28 -8.01 -17.03
C ALA A 215 -9.86 -6.83 -16.13
N ALA A 216 -8.88 -6.03 -16.53
CA ALA A 216 -8.49 -4.83 -15.79
C ALA A 216 -9.62 -3.80 -15.74
N GLN A 217 -10.34 -3.60 -16.85
CA GLN A 217 -11.52 -2.72 -16.88
C GLN A 217 -12.64 -3.26 -15.98
N ALA A 218 -12.88 -4.57 -15.99
CA ALA A 218 -13.85 -5.19 -15.08
C ALA A 218 -13.44 -5.03 -13.61
N ALA A 219 -12.15 -5.12 -13.29
CA ALA A 219 -11.64 -4.89 -11.93
C ALA A 219 -11.82 -3.44 -11.49
N LYS A 220 -11.64 -2.45 -12.38
CA LYS A 220 -11.93 -1.04 -12.09
C LYS A 220 -13.39 -0.82 -11.71
N GLY A 221 -14.32 -1.46 -12.43
CA GLY A 221 -15.75 -1.43 -12.11
C GLY A 221 -16.10 -2.03 -10.73
N LYS A 222 -15.19 -2.82 -10.14
CA LYS A 222 -15.31 -3.40 -8.79
C LYS A 222 -14.59 -2.60 -7.70
N GLY A 223 -14.15 -1.38 -7.99
CA GLY A 223 -13.50 -0.49 -7.04
C GLY A 223 -11.96 -0.50 -7.08
N PHE A 224 -11.34 -1.26 -8.00
CA PHE A 224 -9.89 -1.26 -8.19
C PHE A 224 -9.49 -0.27 -9.29
N ALA A 225 -9.69 1.02 -9.05
CA ALA A 225 -9.50 2.07 -10.06
C ALA A 225 -8.09 2.09 -10.69
N SER A 226 -7.07 1.71 -9.92
CA SER A 226 -5.67 1.60 -10.36
C SER A 226 -5.36 0.30 -11.11
N ALA A 227 -6.34 -0.57 -11.38
CA ALA A 227 -6.06 -1.85 -12.01
C ALA A 227 -5.56 -1.69 -13.45
N TYR A 228 -4.48 -2.38 -13.82
CA TYR A 228 -3.95 -2.37 -15.19
C TYR A 228 -3.41 -3.75 -15.58
N SER A 229 -3.31 -4.02 -16.87
CA SER A 229 -2.73 -5.27 -17.37
C SER A 229 -1.21 -5.20 -17.37
N ARG A 230 -0.55 -6.31 -17.02
CA ARG A 230 0.91 -6.43 -17.10
C ARG A 230 1.31 -7.83 -17.52
N GLN A 231 2.32 -7.92 -18.37
CA GLN A 231 2.99 -9.18 -18.67
C GLN A 231 3.93 -9.55 -17.52
N ILE A 232 3.92 -10.81 -17.13
CA ILE A 232 4.79 -11.41 -16.13
C ILE A 232 5.77 -12.34 -16.85
N THR A 233 7.05 -12.00 -16.81
CA THR A 233 8.19 -12.80 -17.30
C THR A 233 9.25 -12.87 -16.22
N ARG A 234 9.95 -13.99 -16.11
CA ARG A 234 11.13 -14.11 -15.25
C ARG A 234 12.35 -13.49 -15.88
#